data_AF-A0A1W1W4X5-F1
#
_entry.id   AF-A0A1W1W4X5-F1
#
_cell.length_a   1.000
_cell.length_b   1.000
_cell.length_c   1.000
_cell.angle_alpha   90.00
_cell.angle_beta   90.00
_cell.angle_gamma   90.00
#
_symmetry.space_group_name_H-M   'P 1'
#
loop_
_entity.id
_entity.type
_entity.pdbx_description
1 polymer ?
#
loop_
_entity_poly.entity_id
_entity_poly.type
_entity_poly.pdbx_seq_one_letter_code
_entity_poly.pdbx_strand_id
1 'polypeptide(L)'
;MASGKTTKTTTPVSNSSATAPDKKDTAAGKTLYTGAVSPLDVIRTNNDLTRKRGGSRGSIDTQDPGYVNDQLNRVLYALDAFKKGDVSVRLTKQNDDIFAEIAEAYNSMVEMIGGVGGEVSRISKVAGVEGNLKARASGENASGFWRDMINNINGLMDSIAVPVLEVGKVLKNISKGNLDETFQIPVSGDFKVMAETINKTIDNLNLFAGEVTRVAQEVGTEGKLGGQASVPNVGGIWKELTDNVNYMASNLTSQVRDIANVATAVAKGDLTQKITVDVKGELLQLKQNLNQMVDSLNLFAGEVTRVALDVGTEGKLGGQASVPNVSGVWKDLTDNVNNMASNLT
;
A
#
# COMPACT_ATOMS: atom_id res chain seq x y z
N MET A 1 5.14 -61.59 -23.87
CA MET A 1 4.99 -61.93 -22.44
C MET A 1 5.13 -60.67 -21.62
N ALA A 2 4.17 -60.44 -20.71
CA ALA A 2 4.12 -59.55 -19.54
C ALA A 2 4.70 -58.11 -19.66
N SER A 3 3.88 -57.05 -19.71
CA SER A 3 3.02 -56.47 -18.65
C SER A 3 3.78 -55.49 -17.74
N GLY A 4 3.35 -54.23 -17.79
CA GLY A 4 3.85 -53.14 -16.95
C GLY A 4 3.06 -51.85 -17.18
N LYS A 5 1.72 -51.94 -17.05
CA LYS A 5 0.81 -50.78 -17.06
C LYS A 5 1.05 -49.96 -15.78
N THR A 6 1.63 -48.77 -15.90
CA THR A 6 1.54 -47.74 -14.86
C THR A 6 0.22 -47.00 -15.01
N THR A 7 -0.73 -47.36 -14.16
CA THR A 7 -1.98 -46.65 -13.90
C THR A 7 -1.70 -45.25 -13.37
N LYS A 8 -1.94 -44.21 -14.19
CA LYS A 8 -2.16 -42.85 -13.70
C LYS A 8 -3.54 -42.80 -13.07
N THR A 9 -3.58 -42.75 -11.75
CA THR A 9 -4.74 -42.36 -10.95
C THR A 9 -5.05 -40.89 -11.21
N THR A 10 -5.98 -40.65 -12.12
CA THR A 10 -6.70 -39.38 -12.23
C THR A 10 -7.55 -39.20 -10.99
N THR A 11 -7.14 -38.30 -10.09
CA THR A 11 -7.97 -37.74 -9.04
C THR A 11 -9.11 -36.94 -9.68
N PRO A 12 -10.38 -37.18 -9.32
CA PRO A 12 -11.48 -36.37 -9.81
C PRO A 12 -11.46 -35.02 -9.09
N VAL A 13 -11.48 -33.95 -9.88
CA VAL A 13 -11.76 -32.59 -9.42
C VAL A 13 -13.17 -32.58 -8.85
N SER A 14 -13.26 -32.36 -7.54
CA SER A 14 -14.52 -32.16 -6.82
C SER A 14 -15.21 -30.90 -7.36
N ASN A 15 -16.13 -31.10 -8.29
CA ASN A 15 -17.02 -30.05 -8.77
C ASN A 15 -18.09 -29.84 -7.69
N SER A 16 -17.83 -28.90 -6.77
CA SER A 16 -18.82 -28.41 -5.81
C SER A 16 -19.79 -27.48 -6.53
N SER A 17 -20.77 -28.08 -7.22
CA SER A 17 -21.95 -27.40 -7.71
C SER A 17 -22.69 -26.73 -6.56
N ALA A 18 -22.88 -25.42 -6.70
CA ALA A 18 -23.67 -24.57 -5.82
C ALA A 18 -25.07 -25.14 -5.57
N THR A 19 -25.31 -25.57 -4.34
CA THR A 19 -26.65 -25.71 -3.76
C THR A 19 -26.99 -24.44 -3.00
N ALA A 20 -28.04 -23.76 -3.46
CA ALA A 20 -28.61 -22.58 -2.83
C ALA A 20 -29.20 -22.91 -1.45
N PRO A 21 -28.95 -22.09 -0.41
CA PRO A 21 -29.81 -22.03 0.75
C PRO A 21 -30.78 -20.85 0.64
N ASP A 22 -32.05 -21.22 0.66
CA ASP A 22 -33.19 -20.58 1.32
C ASP A 22 -33.25 -19.04 1.44
N LYS A 23 -34.28 -18.47 0.81
CA LYS A 23 -34.78 -17.12 1.08
C LYS A 23 -35.46 -17.13 2.45
N LYS A 24 -34.85 -16.52 3.48
CA LYS A 24 -35.57 -15.89 4.60
C LYS A 24 -34.67 -14.90 5.34
N ASP A 25 -35.25 -13.73 5.60
CA ASP A 25 -34.86 -12.71 6.57
C ASP A 25 -33.59 -11.89 6.32
N THR A 26 -33.70 -10.99 5.33
CA THR A 26 -32.95 -9.73 5.31
C THR A 26 -33.59 -8.74 6.28
N ALA A 27 -33.09 -8.68 7.51
CA ALA A 27 -33.40 -7.61 8.45
C ALA A 27 -32.15 -7.21 9.24
N ALA A 28 -31.25 -6.48 8.57
CA ALA A 28 -30.15 -5.79 9.22
C ALA A 28 -30.30 -4.27 8.99
N GLY A 29 -30.81 -3.61 10.02
CA GLY A 29 -30.27 -2.34 10.53
C GLY A 29 -30.11 -1.18 9.54
N LYS A 30 -31.20 -0.72 8.92
CA LYS A 30 -31.32 0.69 8.51
C LYS A 30 -31.91 1.49 9.66
N THR A 31 -31.07 1.98 10.57
CA THR A 31 -31.48 3.11 11.42
C THR A 31 -31.31 4.37 10.59
N LEU A 32 -32.35 4.68 9.82
CA LEU A 32 -32.53 5.97 9.17
C LEU A 32 -32.59 7.04 10.27
N TYR A 33 -31.51 7.82 10.42
CA TYR A 33 -31.59 9.13 11.05
C TYR A 33 -32.33 10.06 10.08
N THR A 34 -33.65 9.99 10.09
CA THR A 34 -34.49 11.06 9.55
C THR A 34 -34.45 12.20 10.55
N GLY A 35 -33.86 13.33 10.15
CA GLY A 35 -34.08 14.59 10.83
C GLY A 35 -35.58 14.89 10.86
N ALA A 36 -36.13 15.00 12.06
CA ALA A 36 -37.46 15.53 12.27
C ALA A 36 -37.30 16.92 12.89
N VAL A 37 -37.64 17.93 12.10
CA VAL A 37 -37.97 19.28 12.55
C VAL A 37 -39.09 19.14 13.58
N SER A 38 -38.87 19.63 14.80
CA SER A 38 -39.88 19.60 15.86
C SER A 38 -41.10 20.46 15.49
N PRO A 39 -42.33 19.94 15.52
CA PRO A 39 -43.49 20.76 15.79
C PRO A 39 -43.53 21.05 17.29
N LEU A 40 -43.74 22.32 17.63
CA LEU A 40 -44.11 22.77 18.97
C LEU A 40 -45.41 22.09 19.41
N ASP A 41 -45.31 20.97 20.11
CA ASP A 41 -46.43 20.42 20.88
C ASP A 41 -46.36 20.95 22.31
N VAL A 42 -46.98 22.12 22.49
CA VAL A 42 -47.48 22.58 23.78
C VAL A 42 -48.49 21.54 24.24
N ILE A 43 -48.14 20.72 25.23
CA ILE A 43 -49.10 19.82 25.86
C ILE A 43 -50.18 20.67 26.55
N ARG A 44 -51.33 20.82 25.88
CA ARG A 44 -52.61 21.15 26.50
C ARG A 44 -53.12 19.89 27.19
N THR A 45 -52.99 19.82 28.51
CA THR A 45 -53.72 18.84 29.31
C THR A 45 -55.19 19.26 29.40
N ASN A 46 -56.06 18.44 28.82
CA ASN A 46 -57.50 18.52 29.02
C ASN A 46 -57.83 18.22 30.49
N ASN A 47 -58.26 19.23 31.23
CA ASN A 47 -59.09 19.06 32.42
C ASN A 47 -60.35 19.92 32.23
N ASP A 48 -61.32 19.35 31.51
CA ASP A 48 -62.68 19.88 31.44
C ASP A 48 -63.54 19.16 32.49
N LEU A 49 -63.40 19.59 33.75
CA LEU A 49 -64.37 19.34 34.81
C LEU A 49 -64.41 20.56 35.73
N THR A 50 -65.22 21.55 35.34
CA THR A 50 -66.14 22.36 36.17
C THR A 50 -66.26 23.77 35.60
N ARG A 51 -67.36 23.98 34.86
CA ARG A 51 -67.88 25.29 34.53
C ARG A 51 -68.34 25.97 35.84
N LYS A 52 -67.56 26.91 36.37
CA LYS A 52 -68.09 27.97 37.25
C LYS A 52 -67.63 29.35 36.74
N ARG A 53 -68.63 30.14 36.34
CA ARG A 53 -68.52 31.53 35.90
C ARG A 53 -67.88 32.41 36.99
N GLY A 54 -66.98 33.29 36.55
CA GLY A 54 -66.78 34.64 37.10
C GLY A 54 -65.99 34.74 38.41
N GLY A 55 -64.78 35.31 38.33
CA GLY A 55 -64.01 35.74 39.49
C GLY A 55 -62.64 36.26 39.09
N SER A 56 -62.25 37.40 39.65
CA SER A 56 -61.02 38.19 39.44
C SER A 56 -59.74 37.41 39.10
N ARG A 57 -58.82 38.07 38.38
CA ARG A 57 -57.37 37.80 38.47
C ARG A 57 -56.95 37.94 39.95
N GLY A 58 -57.15 36.88 40.72
CA GLY A 58 -56.58 36.72 42.05
C GLY A 58 -55.10 36.42 41.87
N SER A 59 -54.26 37.18 42.57
CA SER A 59 -52.87 36.79 42.82
C SER A 59 -52.86 35.34 43.30
N ILE A 60 -52.18 34.46 42.56
CA ILE A 60 -51.98 33.08 42.99
C ILE A 60 -51.27 33.13 44.34
N ASP A 61 -51.85 32.48 45.34
CA ASP A 61 -51.19 32.33 46.64
C ASP A 61 -50.08 31.28 46.48
N THR A 62 -48.85 31.75 46.34
CA THR A 62 -47.66 30.90 46.17
C THR A 62 -47.33 30.10 47.44
N GLN A 63 -48.04 30.34 48.55
CA GLN A 63 -47.94 29.57 49.79
C GLN A 63 -49.10 28.57 49.97
N ASP A 64 -50.06 28.51 49.04
CA ASP A 64 -51.13 27.51 49.07
C ASP A 64 -50.54 26.08 49.02
N PRO A 65 -50.86 25.20 49.98
CA PRO A 65 -50.37 23.83 49.98
C PRO A 65 -50.71 23.04 48.71
N GLY A 66 -51.84 23.33 48.06
CA GLY A 66 -52.24 22.72 46.79
C GLY A 66 -51.31 23.12 45.64
N TYR A 67 -51.03 24.41 45.50
CA TYR A 67 -50.06 24.95 44.55
C TYR A 67 -48.66 24.36 44.76
N VAL A 68 -48.15 24.37 45.99
CA VAL A 68 -46.83 23.83 46.33
C VAL A 68 -46.72 22.35 45.97
N ASN A 69 -47.75 21.55 46.27
CA ASN A 69 -47.76 20.12 45.96
C ASN A 69 -47.79 19.84 44.45
N ASP A 70 -48.52 20.64 43.66
CA ASP A 70 -48.51 20.52 42.19
C ASP A 70 -47.13 20.85 41.61
N GLN A 71 -46.49 21.93 42.05
CA GLN A 71 -45.14 22.29 41.60
C GLN A 71 -44.10 21.22 41.96
N LEU A 72 -44.16 20.67 43.18
CA LEU A 72 -43.28 19.58 43.60
C LEU A 72 -43.46 18.31 42.75
N ASN A 73 -44.71 17.95 42.41
CA ASN A 73 -44.98 16.81 41.53
C ASN A 73 -44.42 17.03 40.12
N ARG A 74 -44.48 18.27 39.60
CA ARG A 74 -43.89 18.63 38.30
C ARG A 74 -42.37 18.52 38.32
N VAL A 75 -41.71 19.01 39.38
CA VAL A 75 -40.26 18.85 39.56
C VAL A 75 -39.89 17.38 39.67
N LEU A 76 -40.62 16.58 40.46
CA LEU A 76 -40.39 15.15 40.60
C LEU A 76 -40.51 14.42 39.26
N TYR A 77 -41.53 14.74 38.46
CA TYR A 77 -41.69 14.19 37.12
C TYR A 77 -40.50 14.52 36.21
N ALA A 78 -40.06 15.79 36.21
CA ALA A 78 -38.93 16.23 35.41
C ALA A 78 -37.63 15.53 35.84
N LEU A 79 -37.38 15.41 37.13
CA LEU A 79 -36.23 14.67 37.67
C LEU A 79 -36.28 13.17 37.32
N ASP A 80 -37.46 12.54 37.34
CA ASP A 80 -37.62 11.15 36.93
C ASP A 80 -37.38 10.94 35.42
N ALA A 81 -37.87 11.88 34.58
CA ALA A 81 -37.58 11.89 33.15
C ALA A 81 -36.08 12.05 32.88
N PHE A 82 -35.44 13.03 33.54
CA PHE A 82 -34.01 13.26 33.44
C PHE A 82 -33.19 12.04 33.88
N LYS A 83 -33.57 11.41 35.00
CA LYS A 83 -32.95 10.17 35.50
C LYS A 83 -33.03 9.03 34.48
N LYS A 84 -34.09 8.98 33.66
CA LYS A 84 -34.26 8.01 32.58
C LYS A 84 -33.52 8.39 31.29
N GLY A 85 -32.82 9.53 31.26
CA GLY A 85 -32.10 10.04 30.10
C GLY A 85 -32.96 10.88 29.15
N ASP A 86 -34.21 11.20 29.51
CA ASP A 86 -35.04 12.10 28.73
C ASP A 86 -34.70 13.56 29.06
N VAL A 87 -33.89 14.15 28.19
CA VAL A 87 -33.46 15.55 28.26
C VAL A 87 -34.38 16.50 27.48
N SER A 88 -35.56 16.04 27.03
CA SER A 88 -36.53 16.88 26.32
C SER A 88 -37.46 17.64 27.26
N VAL A 89 -37.69 17.13 28.48
CA VAL A 89 -38.59 17.75 29.46
C VAL A 89 -38.05 19.10 29.94
N ARG A 90 -38.91 20.11 29.98
CA ARG A 90 -38.63 21.46 30.52
C ARG A 90 -39.66 21.85 31.56
N LEU A 91 -39.20 22.51 32.62
CA LEU A 91 -40.08 23.11 33.62
C LEU A 91 -40.47 24.52 33.18
N THR A 92 -41.77 24.82 33.16
CA THR A 92 -42.27 26.16 32.81
C THR A 92 -42.27 27.07 34.02
N LYS A 93 -41.78 28.29 33.85
CA LYS A 93 -41.85 29.37 34.86
C LYS A 93 -43.27 29.93 34.86
N GLN A 94 -44.03 29.72 35.93
CA GLN A 94 -45.43 30.15 36.03
C GLN A 94 -45.59 31.45 36.82
N ASN A 95 -44.85 31.60 37.92
CA ASN A 95 -44.86 32.77 38.81
C ASN A 95 -43.42 33.16 39.15
N ASP A 96 -43.21 34.38 39.67
CA ASP A 96 -41.90 34.83 40.16
C ASP A 96 -41.68 34.34 41.60
N ASP A 97 -41.38 33.05 41.73
CA ASP A 97 -41.19 32.36 43.00
C ASP A 97 -40.00 31.37 42.94
N ILE A 98 -39.74 30.68 44.04
CA ILE A 98 -38.66 29.69 44.13
C ILE A 98 -38.80 28.56 43.09
N PHE A 99 -40.01 28.24 42.63
CA PHE A 99 -40.21 27.22 41.60
C PHE A 99 -39.78 27.71 40.21
N ALA A 100 -39.84 29.02 39.94
CA ALA A 100 -39.23 29.59 38.74
C ALA A 100 -37.70 29.54 38.78
N GLU A 101 -37.07 29.78 39.92
CA GLU A 101 -35.61 29.61 40.09
C GLU A 101 -35.20 28.14 39.93
N ILE A 102 -35.95 27.20 40.52
CA ILE A 102 -35.72 25.75 40.34
C ILE A 102 -35.89 25.37 38.86
N ALA A 103 -36.93 25.87 38.18
CA ALA A 103 -37.17 25.62 36.78
C ALA A 103 -36.02 26.14 35.90
N GLU A 104 -35.47 27.31 36.22
CA GLU A 104 -34.31 27.88 35.52
C GLU A 104 -33.05 27.03 35.70
N ALA A 105 -32.74 26.65 36.94
CA ALA A 105 -31.59 25.82 37.23
C ALA A 105 -31.71 24.44 36.55
N TYR A 106 -32.89 23.81 36.64
CA TYR A 106 -33.17 22.54 35.96
C TYR A 106 -33.05 22.66 34.44
N ASN A 107 -33.71 23.66 33.83
CA ASN A 107 -33.68 23.83 32.37
C ASN A 107 -32.26 24.10 31.86
N SER A 108 -31.47 24.90 32.59
CA SER A 108 -30.06 25.17 32.28
C SER A 108 -29.22 23.89 32.36
N MET A 109 -29.46 23.06 33.38
CA MET A 109 -28.79 21.76 33.52
C MET A 109 -29.14 20.83 32.35
N VAL A 110 -30.42 20.74 31.96
CA VAL A 110 -30.87 19.89 30.86
C VAL A 110 -30.40 20.41 29.49
N GLU A 111 -30.30 21.72 29.31
CA GLU A 111 -29.69 22.33 28.12
C GLU A 111 -28.21 21.95 28.02
N MET A 112 -27.47 22.04 29.11
CA MET A 112 -26.05 21.72 29.15
C MET A 112 -25.76 20.26 28.79
N ILE A 113 -26.43 19.32 29.46
CA ILE A 113 -26.24 17.88 29.20
C ILE A 113 -26.76 17.48 27.81
N GLY A 114 -27.86 18.08 27.35
CA GLY A 114 -28.36 17.89 26.00
C GLY A 114 -27.38 18.39 24.93
N GLY A 115 -26.76 19.55 25.16
CA GLY A 115 -25.73 20.10 24.28
C GLY A 115 -24.49 19.21 24.20
N VAL A 116 -23.94 18.78 25.34
CA VAL A 116 -22.78 17.87 25.37
C VAL A 116 -23.12 16.51 24.75
N GLY A 117 -24.28 15.94 25.06
CA GLY A 117 -24.72 14.66 24.47
C GLY A 117 -24.93 14.74 22.95
N GLY A 118 -25.49 15.85 22.48
CA GLY A 118 -25.60 16.15 21.05
C GLY A 118 -24.23 16.27 20.38
N GLU A 119 -23.28 16.91 21.04
CA GLU A 119 -21.93 17.07 20.51
C GLU A 119 -21.14 15.76 20.47
N VAL A 120 -21.27 14.91 21.49
CA VAL A 120 -20.73 13.54 21.48
C VAL A 120 -21.31 12.74 20.31
N SER A 121 -22.61 12.84 20.07
CA SER A 121 -23.27 12.14 18.96
C SER A 121 -22.78 12.66 17.60
N ARG A 122 -22.66 13.98 17.46
CA ARG A 122 -22.14 14.61 16.24
C ARG A 122 -20.70 14.19 15.98
N ILE A 123 -19.82 14.28 16.97
CA ILE A 123 -18.40 13.99 16.79
C ILE A 123 -18.16 12.50 16.53
N SER A 124 -18.94 11.62 17.15
CA SER A 124 -18.92 10.19 16.87
C SER A 124 -19.27 9.90 15.41
N LYS A 125 -20.24 10.61 14.83
CA LYS A 125 -20.59 10.46 13.41
C LYS A 125 -19.49 11.02 12.50
N VAL A 126 -19.04 12.25 12.74
CA VAL A 126 -18.06 12.94 11.89
C VAL A 126 -16.70 12.25 11.90
N ALA A 127 -16.19 11.87 13.08
CA ALA A 127 -14.89 11.21 13.20
C ALA A 127 -14.97 9.72 12.89
N GLY A 128 -15.98 9.02 13.45
CA GLY A 128 -16.07 7.56 13.35
C GLY A 128 -16.64 7.04 12.03
N VAL A 129 -17.59 7.76 11.42
CA VAL A 129 -18.26 7.32 10.18
C VAL A 129 -17.73 8.07 8.98
N GLU A 130 -17.65 9.39 9.04
CA GLU A 130 -17.21 10.22 7.91
C GLU A 130 -15.67 10.27 7.79
N GLY A 131 -14.94 9.81 8.81
CA GLY A 131 -13.47 9.74 8.82
C GLY A 131 -12.77 11.10 8.99
N ASN A 132 -13.51 12.16 9.34
CA ASN A 132 -12.92 13.48 9.57
C ASN A 132 -12.34 13.57 10.99
N LEU A 133 -11.13 13.02 11.17
CA LEU A 133 -10.40 13.01 12.44
C LEU A 133 -9.89 14.40 12.89
N LYS A 134 -10.06 15.44 12.06
CA LYS A 134 -9.72 16.82 12.41
C LYS A 134 -10.87 17.57 13.09
N ALA A 135 -12.09 17.04 13.00
CA ALA A 135 -13.23 17.63 13.70
C ALA A 135 -13.01 17.58 15.20
N ARG A 136 -13.47 18.60 15.94
CA ARG A 136 -13.43 18.64 17.40
C ARG A 136 -14.82 18.89 17.97
N ALA A 137 -15.04 18.40 19.18
CA ALA A 137 -16.21 18.74 19.97
C ALA A 137 -16.10 20.18 20.48
N SER A 138 -17.22 20.87 20.55
CA SER A 138 -17.39 22.27 20.90
C SER A 138 -18.54 22.41 21.90
N GLY A 139 -18.41 23.36 22.82
CA GLY A 139 -19.45 23.67 23.79
C GLY A 139 -19.31 25.14 24.19
N GLU A 140 -19.92 26.04 23.41
CA GLU A 140 -19.82 27.50 23.64
C GLU A 140 -20.27 27.89 25.05
N ASN A 141 -21.29 27.23 25.58
CA ASN A 141 -21.84 27.49 26.91
C ASN A 141 -21.33 26.50 27.98
N ALA A 142 -20.47 25.55 27.62
CA ALA A 142 -20.01 24.52 28.55
C ALA A 142 -19.07 25.11 29.61
N SER A 143 -19.38 24.85 30.88
CA SER A 143 -18.57 25.28 32.03
C SER A 143 -18.35 24.15 33.04
N GLY A 144 -17.33 24.31 33.89
CA GLY A 144 -16.95 23.32 34.89
C GLY A 144 -16.78 21.92 34.30
N PHE A 145 -17.41 20.94 34.94
CA PHE A 145 -17.38 19.52 34.55
C PHE A 145 -17.71 19.26 33.07
N TRP A 146 -18.67 19.99 32.51
CA TRP A 146 -19.10 19.80 31.12
C TRP A 146 -18.03 20.23 30.12
N ARG A 147 -17.33 21.32 30.42
CA ARG A 147 -16.19 21.76 29.63
C ARG A 147 -15.03 20.77 29.71
N ASP A 148 -14.78 20.23 30.90
CA ASP A 148 -13.74 19.22 31.10
C ASP A 148 -14.07 17.93 30.33
N MET A 149 -15.36 17.55 30.26
CA MET A 149 -15.81 16.43 29.42
C MET A 149 -15.51 16.65 27.93
N ILE A 150 -15.84 17.82 27.39
CA ILE A 150 -15.54 18.19 26.00
C ILE A 150 -14.02 18.17 25.75
N ASN A 151 -13.23 18.70 26.69
CA ASN A 151 -11.78 18.69 26.59
C ASN A 151 -11.21 17.26 26.61
N ASN A 152 -11.75 16.38 27.46
CA ASN A 152 -11.33 14.98 27.53
C ASN A 152 -11.65 14.24 26.22
N ILE A 153 -12.83 14.47 25.64
CA ILE A 153 -13.20 13.91 24.33
C ILE A 153 -12.20 14.39 23.27
N ASN A 154 -11.92 15.69 23.23
CA ASN A 154 -10.96 16.26 22.28
C ASN A 154 -9.54 15.70 22.48
N GLY A 155 -9.10 15.50 23.72
CA GLY A 155 -7.80 14.89 24.03
C GLY A 155 -7.70 13.43 23.57
N LEU A 156 -8.78 12.65 23.74
CA LEU A 156 -8.86 11.29 23.19
C LEU A 156 -8.84 11.31 21.65
N MET A 157 -9.55 12.26 21.05
CA MET A 157 -9.52 12.44 19.60
C MET A 157 -8.14 12.81 19.09
N ASP A 158 -7.42 13.72 19.77
CA ASP A 158 -6.05 14.10 19.41
C ASP A 158 -5.11 12.90 19.50
N SER A 159 -5.24 12.11 20.57
CA SER A 159 -4.42 10.91 20.82
C SER A 159 -4.56 9.85 19.71
N ILE A 160 -5.69 9.80 19.00
CA ILE A 160 -5.94 8.90 17.88
C ILE A 160 -5.64 9.59 16.54
N ALA A 161 -6.10 10.82 16.37
CA ALA A 161 -6.02 11.55 15.11
C ALA A 161 -4.58 11.85 14.71
N VAL A 162 -3.72 12.25 15.66
CA VAL A 162 -2.33 12.63 15.37
C VAL A 162 -1.56 11.45 14.75
N PRO A 163 -1.49 10.26 15.38
CA PRO A 163 -0.79 9.13 14.77
C PRO A 163 -1.39 8.67 13.44
N VAL A 164 -2.73 8.60 13.32
CA VAL A 164 -3.38 8.12 12.09
C VAL A 164 -3.13 9.06 10.91
N LEU A 165 -3.20 10.37 11.13
CA LEU A 165 -2.92 11.36 10.09
C LEU A 165 -1.44 11.35 9.69
N GLU A 166 -0.53 11.11 10.62
CA GLU A 166 0.90 10.98 10.32
C GLU A 166 1.20 9.74 9.48
N VAL A 167 0.57 8.59 9.77
CA VAL A 167 0.66 7.41 8.90
C VAL A 167 0.20 7.74 7.48
N GLY A 168 -0.92 8.45 7.34
CA GLY A 168 -1.41 8.88 6.03
C GLY A 168 -0.40 9.75 5.27
N LYS A 169 0.31 10.64 5.97
CA LYS A 169 1.39 11.46 5.40
C LYS A 169 2.58 10.61 4.96
N VAL A 170 3.07 9.73 5.83
CA VAL A 170 4.22 8.86 5.54
C VAL A 170 3.92 7.92 4.36
N LEU A 171 2.75 7.28 4.34
CA LEU A 171 2.31 6.44 3.22
C LEU A 171 2.23 7.24 1.90
N LYS A 172 1.78 8.50 1.96
CA LYS A 172 1.77 9.38 0.79
C LYS A 172 3.18 9.66 0.27
N ASN A 173 4.18 9.80 1.14
CA ASN A 173 5.57 9.95 0.72
C ASN A 173 6.11 8.66 0.08
N ILE A 174 5.86 7.50 0.70
CA ILE A 174 6.22 6.18 0.16
C ILE A 174 5.62 6.00 -1.24
N SER A 175 4.35 6.37 -1.44
CA SER A 175 3.68 6.27 -2.75
C SER A 175 4.33 7.11 -3.85
N LYS A 176 5.07 8.16 -3.47
CA LYS A 176 5.84 9.02 -4.39
C LYS A 176 7.30 8.58 -4.54
N GLY A 177 7.71 7.50 -3.87
CA GLY A 177 9.10 7.05 -3.81
C GLY A 177 9.99 7.89 -2.89
N ASN A 178 9.43 8.79 -2.08
CA ASN A 178 10.20 9.49 -1.05
C ASN A 178 10.22 8.64 0.22
N LEU A 179 11.39 8.05 0.50
CA LEU A 179 11.62 7.12 1.61
C LEU A 179 12.50 7.73 2.71
N ASP A 180 12.82 9.02 2.62
CA ASP A 180 13.62 9.71 3.65
C ASP A 180 12.76 10.13 4.86
N GLU A 181 11.45 10.30 4.65
CA GLU A 181 10.51 10.64 5.71
C GLU A 181 9.98 9.38 6.42
N THR A 182 10.34 9.24 7.70
CA THR A 182 9.90 8.16 8.59
C THR A 182 8.91 8.68 9.65
N PHE A 183 8.27 7.75 10.35
CA PHE A 183 7.38 8.08 11.46
C PHE A 183 8.20 8.53 12.68
N GLN A 184 8.08 9.80 13.08
CA GLN A 184 8.90 10.44 14.12
C GLN A 184 8.12 10.84 15.38
N ILE A 185 6.78 10.71 15.38
CA ILE A 185 5.96 11.14 16.52
C ILE A 185 6.11 10.13 17.67
N PRO A 186 6.36 10.59 18.91
CA PRO A 186 6.39 9.71 20.06
C PRO A 186 5.00 9.10 20.28
N VAL A 187 4.93 7.79 20.11
CA VAL A 187 3.71 6.99 20.27
C VAL A 187 3.98 5.81 21.21
N SER A 188 2.92 5.35 21.86
CA SER A 188 2.96 4.25 22.83
C SER A 188 1.95 3.15 22.47
N GLY A 189 2.12 1.95 23.02
CA GLY A 189 1.22 0.83 22.79
C GLY A 189 1.12 0.43 21.32
N ASP A 190 -0.09 0.20 20.83
CA ASP A 190 -0.34 -0.26 19.46
C ASP A 190 0.15 0.73 18.39
N PHE A 191 0.07 2.04 18.67
CA PHE A 191 0.60 3.06 17.76
C PHE A 191 2.13 2.96 17.60
N LYS A 192 2.85 2.54 18.67
CA LYS A 192 4.30 2.29 18.59
C LYS A 192 4.60 1.10 17.69
N VAL A 193 3.87 -0.01 17.85
CA VAL A 193 4.03 -1.20 17.00
C VAL A 193 3.78 -0.84 15.52
N MET A 194 2.75 -0.04 15.25
CA MET A 194 2.45 0.45 13.91
C MET A 194 3.58 1.32 13.35
N ALA A 195 4.08 2.29 14.13
CA ALA A 195 5.18 3.18 13.72
C ALA A 195 6.46 2.40 13.41
N GLU A 196 6.85 1.47 14.28
CA GLU A 196 8.02 0.60 14.08
C GLU A 196 7.87 -0.28 12.84
N THR A 197 6.67 -0.82 12.57
CA THR A 197 6.39 -1.64 11.39
C THR A 197 6.49 -0.83 10.10
N ILE A 198 5.97 0.40 10.09
CA ILE A 198 6.07 1.32 8.96
C ILE A 198 7.53 1.69 8.71
N ASN A 199 8.26 2.09 9.75
CA ASN A 199 9.67 2.46 9.64
C ASN A 199 10.51 1.29 9.12
N LYS A 200 10.30 0.07 9.63
CA LYS A 200 10.98 -1.12 9.12
C LYS A 200 10.68 -1.40 7.64
N THR A 201 9.46 -1.09 7.19
CA THR A 201 9.10 -1.22 5.77
C THR A 201 9.83 -0.17 4.92
N ILE A 202 9.94 1.06 5.41
CA ILE A 202 10.72 2.13 4.76
C ILE A 202 12.20 1.72 4.67
N ASP A 203 12.78 1.21 5.75
CA ASP A 203 14.18 0.75 5.78
C ASP A 203 14.43 -0.35 4.75
N ASN A 204 13.53 -1.34 4.66
CA ASN A 204 13.62 -2.42 3.68
C ASN A 204 13.52 -1.90 2.24
N LEU A 205 12.63 -0.93 1.99
CA LEU A 205 12.49 -0.30 0.68
C LEU A 205 13.75 0.47 0.28
N ASN A 206 14.33 1.24 1.21
CA ASN A 206 15.57 1.99 0.99
C ASN A 206 16.74 1.05 0.68
N LEU A 207 16.89 -0.01 1.48
CA LEU A 207 17.92 -1.01 1.28
C LEU A 207 17.78 -1.71 -0.07
N PHE A 208 16.57 -2.13 -0.44
CA PHE A 208 16.32 -2.75 -1.74
C PHE A 208 16.61 -1.79 -2.90
N ALA A 209 16.13 -0.55 -2.83
CA ALA A 209 16.37 0.46 -3.86
C ALA A 209 17.88 0.75 -4.04
N GLY A 210 18.61 0.84 -2.93
CA GLY A 210 20.07 1.00 -2.94
C GLY A 210 20.77 -0.18 -3.60
N GLU A 211 20.41 -1.42 -3.24
CA GLU A 211 21.02 -2.62 -3.80
C GLU A 211 20.73 -2.80 -5.30
N VAL A 212 19.50 -2.54 -5.74
CA VAL A 212 19.15 -2.59 -7.17
C VAL A 212 19.94 -1.54 -7.95
N THR A 213 20.04 -0.31 -7.42
CA THR A 213 20.80 0.77 -8.05
C THR A 213 22.28 0.40 -8.16
N ARG A 214 22.86 -0.14 -7.08
CA ARG A 214 24.26 -0.58 -7.05
C ARG A 214 24.53 -1.68 -8.07
N VAL A 215 23.72 -2.74 -8.11
CA VAL A 215 23.90 -3.86 -9.04
C VAL A 215 23.72 -3.41 -10.50
N ALA A 216 22.73 -2.55 -10.77
CA ALA A 216 22.52 -1.99 -12.10
C ALA A 216 23.73 -1.15 -12.55
N GLN A 217 24.32 -0.37 -11.64
CA GLN A 217 25.54 0.38 -11.92
C GLN A 217 26.73 -0.54 -12.14
N GLU A 218 27.02 -1.46 -11.22
CA GLU A 218 28.17 -2.38 -11.31
C GLU A 218 28.13 -3.25 -12.57
N VAL A 219 27.03 -3.98 -12.79
CA VAL A 219 26.93 -4.96 -13.86
C VAL A 219 26.57 -4.29 -15.20
N GLY A 220 25.67 -3.30 -15.17
CA GLY A 220 25.14 -2.69 -16.38
C GLY A 220 25.95 -1.52 -16.91
N THR A 221 26.57 -0.72 -16.04
CA THR A 221 27.26 0.53 -16.44
C THR A 221 28.77 0.42 -16.34
N GLU A 222 29.28 -0.09 -15.21
CA GLU A 222 30.72 -0.19 -14.93
C GLU A 222 31.36 -1.45 -15.51
N GLY A 223 30.55 -2.43 -15.94
CA GLY A 223 31.04 -3.71 -16.47
C GLY A 223 31.74 -4.58 -15.42
N LYS A 224 31.54 -4.30 -14.12
CA LYS A 224 31.99 -5.14 -13.01
C LYS A 224 31.08 -6.37 -12.89
N LEU A 225 31.36 -7.36 -13.73
CA LEU A 225 30.56 -8.58 -13.81
C LEU A 225 30.69 -9.42 -12.52
N GLY A 226 29.55 -9.91 -12.01
CA GLY A 226 29.45 -10.72 -10.79
C GLY A 226 28.83 -10.00 -9.59
N GLY A 227 28.46 -8.72 -9.73
CA GLY A 227 27.70 -7.99 -8.73
C GLY A 227 26.34 -8.65 -8.48
N GLN A 228 25.98 -8.82 -7.21
CA GLN A 228 24.72 -9.39 -6.75
C GLN A 228 24.16 -8.55 -5.60
N ALA A 229 22.84 -8.39 -5.58
CA ALA A 229 22.09 -7.72 -4.54
C ALA A 229 22.04 -8.59 -3.29
N SER A 230 22.28 -7.98 -2.13
CA SER A 230 22.18 -8.62 -0.82
C SER A 230 21.32 -7.78 0.11
N VAL A 231 20.07 -8.18 0.26
CA VAL A 231 19.09 -7.48 1.10
C VAL A 231 18.82 -8.35 2.34
N PRO A 232 19.40 -8.05 3.52
CA PRO A 232 19.17 -8.83 4.74
C PRO A 232 17.69 -8.86 5.18
N ASN A 233 17.30 -9.95 5.85
CA ASN A 233 16.01 -10.11 6.54
C ASN A 233 14.76 -9.98 5.65
N VAL A 234 14.90 -10.17 4.34
CA VAL A 234 13.74 -10.18 3.42
C VAL A 234 13.13 -11.56 3.27
N GLY A 235 11.79 -11.58 3.27
CA GLY A 235 10.97 -12.75 2.93
C GLY A 235 9.88 -12.37 1.95
N GLY A 236 9.14 -13.37 1.44
CA GLY A 236 8.06 -13.16 0.48
C GLY A 236 8.52 -12.45 -0.80
N ILE A 237 7.73 -11.49 -1.28
CA ILE A 237 7.95 -10.77 -2.55
C ILE A 237 9.33 -10.11 -2.60
N TRP A 238 9.82 -9.54 -1.48
CA TRP A 238 11.12 -8.88 -1.43
C TRP A 238 12.28 -9.82 -1.74
N LYS A 239 12.19 -11.05 -1.23
CA LYS A 239 13.17 -12.09 -1.53
C LYS A 239 13.11 -12.48 -3.01
N GLU A 240 11.91 -12.71 -3.53
CA GLU A 240 11.71 -13.09 -4.93
C GLU A 240 12.26 -12.02 -5.89
N LEU A 241 12.01 -10.74 -5.62
CA LEU A 241 12.55 -9.64 -6.43
C LEU A 241 14.07 -9.58 -6.36
N THR A 242 14.66 -9.78 -5.19
CA THR A 242 16.13 -9.82 -5.01
C THR A 242 16.74 -10.99 -5.80
N ASP A 243 16.11 -12.18 -5.70
CA ASP A 243 16.55 -13.37 -6.43
C ASP A 243 16.45 -13.19 -7.95
N ASN A 244 15.40 -12.51 -8.43
CA ASN A 244 15.23 -12.20 -9.86
C ASN A 244 16.31 -11.23 -10.38
N VAL A 245 16.64 -10.18 -9.62
CA VAL A 245 17.74 -9.26 -9.96
C VAL A 245 19.07 -10.01 -10.01
N ASN A 246 19.32 -10.88 -9.03
CA ASN A 246 20.53 -11.70 -8.99
C ASN A 246 20.61 -12.70 -10.15
N TYR A 247 19.48 -13.30 -10.52
CA TYR A 247 19.40 -14.20 -11.67
C TYR A 247 19.73 -13.46 -12.97
N MET A 248 19.16 -12.27 -13.18
CA MET A 248 19.47 -11.41 -14.32
C MET A 248 20.95 -11.03 -14.35
N ALA A 249 21.50 -10.54 -13.24
CA ALA A 249 22.90 -10.13 -13.14
C ALA A 249 23.88 -11.29 -13.37
N SER A 250 23.58 -12.48 -12.84
CA SER A 250 24.37 -13.70 -13.02
C SER A 250 24.36 -14.17 -14.48
N ASN A 251 23.19 -14.15 -15.13
CA ASN A 251 23.07 -14.49 -16.55
C ASN A 251 23.90 -13.53 -17.41
N LEU A 252 23.71 -12.22 -17.26
CA LEU A 252 24.50 -11.22 -18.02
C LEU A 252 26.01 -11.37 -17.77
N THR A 253 26.40 -11.60 -16.51
CA THR A 253 27.80 -11.84 -16.13
C THR A 253 28.40 -13.04 -16.85
N SER A 254 27.72 -14.19 -16.80
CA SER A 254 28.23 -15.43 -17.43
C SER A 254 28.33 -15.28 -18.94
N GLN A 255 27.32 -14.67 -19.55
CA GLN A 255 27.24 -14.48 -21.00
C GLN A 255 28.34 -13.56 -21.53
N VAL A 256 28.51 -12.38 -20.92
CA VAL A 256 29.53 -11.40 -21.34
C VAL A 256 30.94 -11.91 -21.04
N ARG A 257 31.15 -12.60 -19.90
CA ARG A 257 32.46 -13.13 -19.54
C ARG A 257 32.93 -14.24 -20.49
N ASP A 258 32.05 -15.12 -20.95
CA ASP A 258 32.40 -16.15 -21.93
C ASP A 258 32.80 -15.52 -23.28
N ILE A 259 32.04 -14.51 -23.73
CA ILE A 259 32.37 -13.73 -24.93
C ILE A 259 33.75 -13.06 -24.79
N ALA A 260 34.02 -12.42 -23.66
CA ALA A 260 35.29 -11.74 -23.41
C ALA A 260 36.48 -12.72 -23.40
N ASN A 261 36.30 -13.91 -22.84
CA ASN A 261 37.33 -14.96 -22.83
C ASN A 261 37.68 -15.41 -24.25
N VAL A 262 36.67 -15.68 -25.08
CA VAL A 262 36.87 -16.11 -26.47
C VAL A 262 37.50 -15.00 -27.31
N ALA A 263 37.03 -13.76 -27.16
CA ALA A 263 37.64 -12.61 -27.84
C ALA A 263 39.11 -12.43 -27.45
N THR A 264 39.45 -12.63 -26.16
CA THR A 264 40.83 -12.59 -25.67
C THR A 264 41.68 -13.72 -26.23
N ALA A 265 41.13 -14.94 -26.33
CA ALA A 265 41.83 -16.08 -26.91
C ALA A 265 42.15 -15.84 -28.40
N VAL A 266 41.17 -15.37 -29.16
CA VAL A 266 41.32 -15.00 -30.57
C VAL A 266 42.39 -13.91 -30.74
N ALA A 267 42.38 -12.88 -29.90
CA ALA A 267 43.39 -11.83 -29.92
C ALA A 267 44.82 -12.34 -29.61
N LYS A 268 44.94 -13.44 -28.86
CA LYS A 268 46.20 -14.14 -28.59
C LYS A 268 46.57 -15.18 -29.65
N GLY A 269 45.75 -15.34 -30.70
CA GLY A 269 45.94 -16.32 -31.77
C GLY A 269 45.43 -17.72 -31.47
N ASP A 270 44.74 -17.94 -30.34
CA ASP A 270 44.06 -19.21 -30.07
C ASP A 270 42.66 -19.21 -30.69
N LEU A 271 42.58 -19.81 -31.87
CA LEU A 271 41.34 -19.93 -32.65
C LEU A 271 40.56 -21.23 -32.36
N THR A 272 40.98 -21.98 -31.34
CA THR A 272 40.29 -23.21 -30.91
C THR A 272 39.14 -22.92 -29.94
N GLN A 273 39.14 -21.74 -29.30
CA GLN A 273 38.11 -21.36 -28.32
C GLN A 273 36.81 -20.91 -28.99
N LYS A 274 35.68 -21.29 -28.40
CA LYS A 274 34.34 -20.92 -28.85
C LYS A 274 33.49 -20.48 -27.66
N ILE A 275 32.53 -19.61 -27.93
CA ILE A 275 31.52 -19.24 -26.94
C ILE A 275 30.61 -20.46 -26.78
N THR A 276 30.44 -20.94 -25.54
CA THR A 276 29.71 -22.17 -25.23
C THR A 276 28.47 -21.92 -24.38
N VAL A 277 28.45 -20.84 -23.59
CA VAL A 277 27.34 -20.48 -22.70
C VAL A 277 25.99 -20.48 -23.41
N ASP A 278 24.95 -20.99 -22.73
CA ASP A 278 23.59 -20.98 -23.27
C ASP A 278 23.03 -19.55 -23.26
N VAL A 279 22.59 -19.09 -24.42
CA VAL A 279 22.12 -17.72 -24.67
C VAL A 279 20.90 -17.77 -25.58
N LYS A 280 20.03 -16.78 -25.42
CA LYS A 280 18.80 -16.63 -26.20
C LYS A 280 18.71 -15.22 -26.77
N GLY A 281 17.83 -15.04 -27.76
CA GLY A 281 17.57 -13.74 -28.38
C GLY A 281 18.81 -13.14 -29.04
N GLU A 282 19.04 -11.84 -28.83
CA GLU A 282 20.13 -11.08 -29.45
C GLU A 282 21.53 -11.62 -29.06
N LEU A 283 21.68 -12.13 -27.84
CA LEU A 283 22.95 -12.73 -27.40
C LEU A 283 23.25 -14.05 -28.10
N LEU A 284 22.22 -14.80 -28.52
CA LEU A 284 22.43 -16.00 -29.34
C LEU A 284 22.96 -15.64 -30.73
N GLN A 285 22.40 -14.59 -31.34
CA GLN A 285 22.90 -14.09 -32.63
C GLN A 285 24.34 -13.60 -32.50
N LEU A 286 24.67 -12.86 -31.44
CA LEU A 286 26.03 -12.42 -31.15
C LEU A 286 26.99 -13.62 -31.00
N LYS A 287 26.61 -14.63 -30.23
CA LYS A 287 27.37 -15.88 -30.07
C LYS A 287 27.62 -16.56 -31.42
N GLN A 288 26.60 -16.70 -32.26
CA GLN A 288 26.70 -17.34 -33.57
C GLN A 288 27.64 -16.57 -34.49
N ASN A 289 27.49 -15.25 -34.59
CA ASN A 289 28.32 -14.40 -35.43
C ASN A 289 29.79 -14.43 -35.00
N LEU A 290 30.06 -14.35 -33.70
CA LEU A 290 31.43 -14.42 -33.17
C LEU A 290 32.03 -15.81 -33.37
N ASN A 291 31.29 -16.89 -33.13
CA ASN A 291 31.80 -18.23 -33.38
C ASN A 291 32.10 -18.45 -34.87
N GLN A 292 31.24 -17.99 -35.78
CA GLN A 292 31.48 -18.04 -37.22
C GLN A 292 32.74 -17.24 -37.61
N MET A 293 32.95 -16.06 -37.04
CA MET A 293 34.17 -15.29 -37.24
C MET A 293 35.43 -16.08 -36.81
N VAL A 294 35.37 -16.77 -35.66
CA VAL A 294 36.48 -17.64 -35.23
C VAL A 294 36.72 -18.80 -36.20
N ASP A 295 35.67 -19.40 -36.76
CA ASP A 295 35.82 -20.46 -37.78
C ASP A 295 36.50 -19.93 -39.05
N SER A 296 36.07 -18.78 -39.55
CA SER A 296 36.67 -18.14 -40.72
C SER A 296 38.14 -17.80 -40.50
N LEU A 297 38.49 -17.24 -39.33
CA LEU A 297 39.86 -16.96 -38.94
C LEU A 297 40.72 -18.24 -38.90
N ASN A 298 40.21 -19.31 -38.30
CA ASN A 298 40.95 -20.57 -38.17
C ASN A 298 41.22 -21.21 -39.53
N LEU A 299 40.23 -21.19 -40.42
CA LEU A 299 40.35 -21.69 -41.78
C LEU A 299 41.36 -20.88 -42.60
N PHE A 300 41.31 -19.55 -42.48
CA PHE A 300 42.26 -18.67 -43.17
C PHE A 300 43.70 -18.88 -42.67
N ALA A 301 43.90 -18.99 -41.35
CA ALA A 301 45.22 -19.25 -40.77
C ALA A 301 45.82 -20.58 -41.25
N GLY A 302 44.99 -21.63 -41.31
CA GLY A 302 45.40 -22.92 -41.87
C GLY A 302 45.77 -22.82 -43.34
N GLU A 303 44.98 -22.11 -44.14
CA GLU A 303 45.19 -22.02 -45.58
C GLU A 303 46.42 -21.18 -45.95
N VAL A 304 46.66 -20.08 -45.24
CA VAL A 304 47.90 -19.30 -45.40
C VAL A 304 49.12 -20.14 -45.04
N THR A 305 49.05 -20.92 -43.96
CA THR A 305 50.16 -21.80 -43.54
C THR A 305 50.43 -22.86 -44.60
N ARG A 306 49.37 -23.47 -45.15
CA ARG A 306 49.49 -24.48 -46.22
C ARG A 306 50.09 -23.90 -47.49
N VAL A 307 49.56 -22.78 -47.99
CA VAL A 307 50.07 -22.15 -49.23
C VAL A 307 51.51 -21.66 -49.05
N ALA A 308 51.85 -21.12 -47.88
CA ALA A 308 53.23 -20.72 -47.58
C ALA A 308 54.20 -21.93 -47.57
N LEU A 309 53.77 -23.09 -47.04
CA LEU A 309 54.54 -24.32 -47.09
C LEU A 309 54.67 -24.84 -48.53
N ASP A 310 53.56 -25.00 -49.24
CA ASP A 310 53.54 -25.55 -50.60
C ASP A 310 54.41 -24.71 -51.56
N VAL A 311 54.19 -23.40 -51.60
CA VAL A 311 54.84 -22.51 -52.58
C VAL A 311 56.21 -22.05 -52.10
N GLY A 312 56.37 -21.79 -50.80
CA GLY A 312 57.60 -21.20 -50.26
C GLY A 312 58.65 -22.23 -49.81
N THR A 313 58.24 -23.39 -49.28
CA THR A 313 59.17 -24.38 -48.69
C THR A 313 59.29 -25.62 -49.56
N GLU A 314 58.17 -26.17 -50.04
CA GLU A 314 58.16 -27.41 -50.84
C GLU A 314 58.36 -27.16 -52.34
N GLY A 315 58.30 -25.90 -52.79
CA GLY A 315 58.51 -25.51 -54.19
C GLY A 315 57.40 -26.01 -55.13
N LYS A 316 56.23 -26.37 -54.60
CA LYS A 316 55.04 -26.72 -55.37
C LYS A 316 54.39 -25.45 -55.92
N LEU A 317 54.83 -25.07 -57.11
CA LEU A 317 54.30 -23.93 -57.86
C LEU A 317 52.81 -24.13 -58.19
N GLY A 318 52.00 -23.10 -57.93
CA GLY A 318 50.57 -23.07 -58.27
C GLY A 318 49.60 -23.37 -57.13
N GLY A 319 50.08 -23.51 -55.89
CA GLY A 319 49.22 -23.66 -54.71
C GLY A 319 48.35 -22.43 -54.46
N GLN A 320 47.03 -22.60 -54.44
CA GLN A 320 46.07 -21.51 -54.19
C GLN A 320 45.32 -21.73 -52.87
N ALA A 321 45.15 -20.65 -52.12
CA ALA A 321 44.26 -20.54 -50.98
C ALA A 321 42.79 -20.65 -51.44
N SER A 322 42.05 -21.56 -50.83
CA SER A 322 40.60 -21.73 -51.01
C SER A 322 39.90 -21.66 -49.66
N VAL A 323 39.29 -20.51 -49.38
CA VAL A 323 38.53 -20.28 -48.16
C VAL A 323 37.04 -20.16 -48.51
N PRO A 324 36.20 -21.17 -48.23
CA PRO A 324 34.77 -21.15 -48.57
C PRO A 324 34.00 -20.05 -47.82
N ASN A 325 32.94 -19.54 -48.46
CA ASN A 325 31.97 -18.60 -47.88
C ASN A 325 32.56 -17.26 -47.37
N VAL A 326 33.71 -16.83 -47.91
CA VAL A 326 34.30 -15.53 -47.58
C VAL A 326 33.78 -14.41 -48.47
N SER A 327 33.60 -13.23 -47.89
CA SER A 327 33.23 -12.00 -48.58
C SER A 327 33.93 -10.78 -47.97
N GLY A 328 33.94 -9.66 -48.68
CA GLY A 328 34.65 -8.44 -48.26
C GLY A 328 36.14 -8.69 -48.05
N VAL A 329 36.69 -8.15 -46.95
CA VAL A 329 38.14 -8.22 -46.62
C VAL A 329 38.67 -9.66 -46.64
N TRP A 330 37.88 -10.65 -46.21
CA TRP A 330 38.30 -12.06 -46.22
C TRP A 330 38.54 -12.61 -47.63
N LYS A 331 37.70 -12.20 -48.58
CA LYS A 331 37.88 -12.56 -49.99
C LYS A 331 39.11 -11.86 -50.56
N ASP A 332 39.25 -10.56 -50.31
CA ASP A 332 40.40 -9.78 -50.80
C ASP A 332 41.73 -10.34 -50.29
N LEU A 333 41.79 -10.76 -49.01
CA LEU A 333 42.97 -11.40 -48.44
C LEU A 333 43.29 -12.75 -49.09
N THR A 334 42.27 -13.56 -49.38
CA THR A 334 42.43 -14.84 -50.09
C THR A 334 42.96 -14.62 -51.50
N ASP A 335 42.38 -13.66 -52.23
CA ASP A 335 42.80 -13.30 -53.58
C ASP A 335 44.23 -12.74 -53.58
N ASN A 336 44.62 -11.96 -52.58
CA ASN A 336 45.99 -11.47 -52.42
C ASN A 336 47.01 -12.60 -52.16
N VAL A 337 46.68 -13.58 -51.31
CA VAL A 337 47.53 -14.77 -51.10
C VAL A 337 47.70 -15.54 -52.39
N ASN A 338 46.63 -15.70 -53.18
CA ASN A 338 46.67 -16.34 -54.50
C ASN A 338 47.50 -15.56 -55.52
N ASN A 339 47.41 -14.23 -55.52
CA ASN A 339 48.23 -13.37 -56.37
C ASN A 339 49.71 -13.49 -56.01
N MET A 340 50.07 -13.54 -54.72
CA MET A 340 51.44 -13.77 -54.30
C MET A 340 51.95 -15.15 -54.72
N ALA A 341 51.14 -16.19 -54.52
CA ALA A 341 51.49 -17.56 -54.90
C ALA A 341 51.70 -17.73 -56.42
N SER A 342 50.86 -17.09 -57.24
CA SER A 342 50.97 -17.12 -58.70
C SER A 342 52.13 -16.29 -59.25
N ASN A 343 52.56 -15.22 -58.58
CA ASN A 343 53.75 -14.48 -58.98
C ASN A 343 55.06 -15.26 -58.79
N LEU A 344 55.03 -16.40 -58.09
CA LEU A 344 56.18 -17.29 -57.89
C LEU A 344 56.25 -18.42 -58.93
N THR A 345 55.23 -18.56 -59.79
CA THR A 345 55.16 -19.56 -60.88
C THR A 345 55.54 -18.96 -62.23
#